data_AF-A0A3A8SMJ4-F1
#
_entry.id   AF-A0A3A8SMJ4-F1
#
_cell.length_a   1.000
_cell.length_b   1.000
_cell.length_c   1.000
_cell.angle_alpha   90.00
_cell.angle_beta   90.00
_cell.angle_gamma   90.00
#
_symmetry.space_group_name_H-M   'P 1'
#
loop_
_entity.id
_entity.type
_entity.pdbx_description
1 polymer ?
#
loop_
_entity_poly.entity_id
_entity_poly.type
_entity_poly.pdbx_seq_one_letter_code
_entity_poly.pdbx_strand_id
1 'polypeptide(L)'
;MTRTVPRMDALRRGVTGVAARALGLLTVFASSVAHASEADLVLPDFASKSFFGGSINGHQLLLSGIAVCVIGLVFGFMQYASLKNLPVHRAMLEISELIYETCKTY
;
A
#
# COMPACT_ATOMS: atom_id res chain seq x y z
N MET A 1 -3.75 47.81 -45.05
CA MET A 1 -2.86 46.74 -45.52
C MET A 1 -2.30 45.99 -44.32
N THR A 2 -2.78 44.76 -44.11
CA THR A 2 -2.15 43.60 -43.42
C THR A 2 -1.53 43.75 -42.02
N ARG A 3 -2.11 43.06 -41.02
CA ARG A 3 -1.50 41.84 -40.42
C ARG A 3 -2.45 41.12 -39.45
N THR A 4 -2.92 39.97 -39.91
CA THR A 4 -3.61 38.93 -39.16
C THR A 4 -2.57 38.06 -38.42
N VAL A 5 -2.40 38.25 -37.11
CA VAL A 5 -1.66 37.28 -36.27
C VAL A 5 -2.42 36.92 -34.98
N PRO A 6 -3.49 36.11 -35.06
CA PRO A 6 -4.03 35.41 -33.89
C PRO A 6 -3.87 33.87 -33.94
N ARG A 7 -3.42 33.30 -35.08
CA ARG A 7 -3.44 31.84 -35.33
C ARG A 7 -2.19 31.09 -34.83
N MET A 8 -1.06 31.76 -34.63
CA MET A 8 0.21 31.12 -34.25
C MET A 8 0.36 30.90 -32.74
N ASP A 9 -0.30 31.72 -31.92
CA ASP A 9 -0.24 31.61 -30.45
C ASP A 9 -1.12 30.47 -29.91
N ALA A 10 -2.23 30.17 -30.58
CA ALA A 10 -3.10 29.04 -30.23
C ALA A 10 -2.43 27.69 -30.49
N LEU A 11 -1.64 27.58 -31.58
CA LEU A 11 -0.95 26.35 -31.96
C LEU A 11 0.23 26.02 -31.01
N ARG A 12 0.97 27.04 -30.55
CA ARG A 12 2.05 26.88 -29.56
C ARG A 12 1.55 26.41 -28.19
N ARG A 13 0.36 26.83 -27.77
CA ARG A 13 -0.28 26.39 -26.51
C ARG A 13 -0.78 24.94 -26.56
N GLY A 14 -1.23 24.47 -27.72
CA GLY A 14 -1.64 23.07 -27.91
C GLY A 14 -0.46 22.09 -27.90
N VAL A 15 0.64 22.43 -28.59
CA VAL A 15 1.84 21.57 -28.69
C VAL A 15 2.57 21.45 -27.35
N THR A 16 2.66 22.54 -26.58
CA THR A 16 3.25 22.54 -25.25
C THR A 16 2.44 21.70 -24.25
N GLY A 17 1.11 21.70 -24.37
CA GLY A 17 0.23 20.86 -23.57
C GLY A 17 0.37 19.36 -23.86
N VAL A 18 0.45 18.96 -25.14
CA VAL A 18 0.58 17.54 -25.53
C VAL A 18 1.98 17.01 -25.18
N ALA A 19 3.04 17.80 -25.36
CA ALA A 19 4.40 17.41 -24.99
C ALA A 19 4.56 17.22 -23.48
N ALA A 20 3.96 18.10 -22.67
CA ALA A 20 3.98 17.98 -21.21
C ALA A 20 3.24 16.72 -20.72
N ARG A 21 2.13 16.36 -21.38
CA ARG A 21 1.36 15.14 -21.05
C ARG A 21 2.07 13.86 -21.48
N ALA A 22 2.75 13.87 -22.63
CA ALA A 22 3.55 12.74 -23.09
C ALA A 22 4.76 12.48 -22.20
N LEU A 23 5.45 13.54 -21.76
CA LEU A 23 6.58 13.43 -20.83
C LEU A 23 6.11 12.97 -19.43
N GLY A 24 4.96 13.47 -18.97
CA GLY A 24 4.31 13.00 -17.74
C GLY A 24 3.99 11.50 -17.79
N LEU A 25 3.43 11.00 -18.90
CA LEU A 25 3.12 9.58 -19.05
C LEU A 25 4.39 8.70 -19.07
N LEU A 26 5.48 9.19 -19.67
CA LEU A 26 6.75 8.47 -19.76
C LEU A 26 7.45 8.34 -18.40
N THR A 27 7.33 9.36 -17.53
CA THR A 27 7.89 9.30 -16.15
C THR A 27 7.14 8.33 -15.24
N VAL A 28 5.83 8.17 -15.41
CA VAL A 28 5.02 7.19 -14.67
C VAL A 28 5.43 5.76 -15.06
N PHE A 29 5.65 5.48 -16.34
CA PHE A 29 6.10 4.15 -16.78
C PHE A 29 7.54 3.82 -16.34
N ALA A 30 8.41 4.83 -16.20
CA ALA A 30 9.78 4.64 -15.72
C ALA A 30 9.88 4.38 -14.21
N SER A 31 8.80 4.59 -13.45
CA SER A 31 8.79 4.45 -11.97
C SER A 31 8.94 2.99 -11.50
N SER A 32 8.68 2.00 -12.37
CA SER A 32 8.81 0.57 -12.03
C SER A 32 10.27 0.09 -11.87
N VAL A 33 11.24 0.87 -12.37
CA VAL A 33 12.68 0.52 -12.31
C VAL A 33 13.33 0.95 -10.99
N ALA A 34 12.65 1.77 -10.17
CA ALA A 34 13.12 2.17 -8.85
C ALA A 34 12.86 1.07 -7.80
N HIS A 35 13.70 0.02 -7.82
CA HIS A 35 13.77 -0.95 -6.71
C HIS A 35 14.61 -0.35 -5.56
N ALA A 36 14.02 0.58 -4.81
CA ALA A 36 14.57 1.03 -3.53
C ALA A 36 14.05 0.10 -2.43
N SER A 37 14.95 -0.69 -1.82
CA SER A 37 14.61 -1.54 -0.67
C SER A 37 14.59 -0.70 0.60
N GLU A 38 13.63 -0.95 1.49
CA GLU A 38 13.51 -0.26 2.80
C GLU A 38 14.73 -0.50 3.71
N ALA A 39 15.56 -1.50 3.38
CA ALA A 39 16.80 -1.83 4.09
C ALA A 39 18.01 -0.95 3.70
N ASP A 40 17.96 -0.26 2.57
CA ASP A 40 19.06 0.60 2.07
C ASP A 40 18.88 2.08 2.45
N LEU A 41 17.81 2.38 3.19
CA LEU A 41 17.52 3.72 3.67
C LEU A 41 18.44 4.03 4.87
N VAL A 42 19.27 5.07 4.78
CA VAL A 42 20.08 5.56 5.90
C VAL A 42 19.12 6.17 6.94
N LEU A 43 18.58 5.34 7.83
CA LEU A 43 17.69 5.80 8.89
C LEU A 43 18.55 6.43 10.00
N PRO A 44 18.45 7.75 10.23
CA PRO A 44 19.14 8.38 11.36
C PRO A 44 18.64 7.73 12.66
N ASP A 45 19.56 7.41 13.56
CA ASP A 45 19.31 6.63 14.77
C ASP A 45 18.06 7.12 15.55
N PHE A 46 17.06 6.25 15.62
CA PHE A 46 15.79 6.49 16.30
C PHE A 46 15.88 6.46 17.83
N ALA A 47 17.04 6.08 18.40
CA ALA A 47 17.34 6.29 19.81
C ALA A 47 17.73 7.75 20.11
N SER A 48 18.18 8.50 19.09
CA SER A 48 18.68 9.87 19.23
C SER A 48 17.62 10.94 18.98
N LYS A 49 16.50 10.60 18.32
CA LYS A 49 15.36 11.50 18.12
C LYS A 49 14.19 11.08 18.98
N SER A 50 13.89 11.90 19.98
CA SER A 50 12.66 11.76 20.73
C SER A 50 11.49 12.28 19.91
N PHE A 51 10.48 11.43 19.76
CA PHE A 51 9.17 11.81 19.26
C PHE A 51 8.26 12.00 20.48
N PHE A 52 7.31 12.95 20.39
CA PHE A 52 6.47 13.36 21.52
C PHE A 52 7.20 14.21 22.59
N GLY A 53 7.85 15.30 22.17
CA GLY A 53 8.33 16.36 23.07
C GLY A 53 9.52 16.00 23.98
N GLY A 54 10.31 14.97 23.67
CA GLY A 54 11.51 14.61 24.44
C GLY A 54 11.38 13.34 25.30
N SER A 55 10.20 12.74 25.42
CA SER A 55 9.96 11.65 26.39
C SER A 55 9.99 10.22 25.82
N ILE A 56 9.76 10.01 24.51
CA ILE A 56 9.64 8.66 23.94
C ILE A 56 10.64 8.50 22.77
N ASN A 57 11.49 7.47 22.87
CA ASN A 57 12.43 7.09 21.81
C ASN A 57 11.68 6.41 20.65
N GLY A 58 12.09 6.67 19.41
CA GLY A 58 11.46 6.07 18.22
C GLY A 58 11.54 4.53 18.22
N HIS A 59 12.61 3.97 18.79
CA HIS A 59 12.75 2.52 18.97
C HIS A 59 11.68 1.92 19.90
N GLN A 60 11.33 2.61 21.00
CA GLN A 60 10.28 2.16 21.93
C GLN A 60 8.90 2.22 21.27
N LEU A 61 8.65 3.20 20.41
CA LEU A 61 7.42 3.29 19.64
C LEU A 61 7.31 2.13 18.63
N LEU A 62 8.41 1.81 17.93
CA LEU A 62 8.42 0.70 16.98
C LEU A 62 8.23 -0.67 17.68
N LEU A 63 8.94 -0.89 18.78
CA LEU A 63 8.80 -2.11 19.59
C LEU A 63 7.39 -2.26 20.16
N SER A 64 6.78 -1.17 20.65
CA SER A 64 5.40 -1.22 21.14
C SER A 64 4.40 -1.51 20.04
N GLY A 65 4.59 -0.97 18.83
CA GLY A 65 3.80 -1.32 17.64
C GLY A 65 3.91 -2.80 17.28
N ILE A 66 5.13 -3.34 17.21
CA ILE A 66 5.37 -4.78 16.96
C ILE A 66 4.72 -5.63 18.06
N ALA A 67 4.83 -5.23 19.33
CA ALA A 67 4.20 -5.94 20.44
C ALA A 67 2.68 -6.03 20.27
N VAL A 68 2.02 -4.92 19.88
CA VAL A 68 0.57 -4.91 19.60
C VAL A 68 0.22 -5.83 18.42
N CYS A 69 1.02 -5.82 17.35
CA CYS A 69 0.82 -6.73 16.22
C CYS A 69 0.91 -8.21 16.64
N VAL A 70 1.90 -8.58 17.45
CA VAL A 70 2.07 -9.95 17.96
C VAL A 70 0.88 -10.35 18.83
N ILE A 71 0.42 -9.48 19.72
CA ILE A 71 -0.76 -9.73 20.55
C ILE A 71 -2.00 -9.95 19.65
N GLY A 72 -2.17 -9.12 18.61
CA GLY A 72 -3.25 -9.27 17.64
C GLY A 72 -3.22 -10.61 16.89
N LEU A 73 -2.03 -11.08 16.51
CA LEU A 73 -1.85 -12.40 15.88
C LEU A 73 -2.22 -13.54 16.82
N VAL A 74 -1.78 -13.49 18.08
CA VAL A 74 -2.12 -14.49 19.10
C VAL A 74 -3.63 -14.52 19.33
N PHE A 75 -4.25 -13.35 19.49
CA PHE A 75 -5.70 -13.24 19.65
C PHE A 75 -6.46 -13.83 18.45
N GLY A 76 -6.04 -13.50 17.22
CA GLY A 76 -6.63 -14.05 16.00
C GLY A 76 -6.51 -15.58 15.94
N PHE A 77 -5.36 -16.12 16.32
CA PHE A 77 -5.14 -17.57 16.37
C PHE A 77 -6.00 -18.27 17.43
N MET A 78 -6.09 -17.70 18.64
CA MET A 78 -6.97 -18.22 19.69
C MET A 78 -8.44 -18.24 19.26
N GLN A 79 -8.89 -17.19 18.57
CA GLN A 79 -10.26 -17.10 18.07
C GLN A 79 -10.51 -18.12 16.96
N TYR A 80 -9.56 -18.31 16.03
CA TYR A 80 -9.63 -19.35 15.01
C TYR A 80 -9.74 -20.75 15.62
N ALA A 81 -8.89 -21.07 16.60
CA ALA A 81 -8.93 -22.34 17.30
C ALA A 81 -10.25 -22.55 18.04
N SER A 82 -10.78 -21.49 18.66
CA SER A 82 -12.09 -21.53 19.30
C SER A 82 -13.18 -21.88 18.28
N LEU A 83 -13.26 -21.13 17.17
CA LEU A 83 -14.26 -21.32 16.10
C LEU A 83 -14.21 -22.72 15.47
N LYS A 84 -13.01 -23.26 15.26
CA LYS A 84 -12.82 -24.60 14.71
C LYS A 84 -13.36 -25.71 15.64
N ASN A 85 -13.35 -25.48 16.95
CA ASN A 85 -13.78 -26.48 17.94
C ASN A 85 -15.28 -26.41 18.27
N LEU A 86 -16.03 -25.47 17.70
CA LEU A 86 -17.49 -25.45 17.90
C LEU A 86 -18.13 -26.64 17.16
N PRO A 87 -19.10 -27.34 17.77
CA PRO A 87 -19.79 -28.44 17.14
C PRO A 87 -20.71 -27.92 16.03
N VAL A 88 -20.32 -28.15 14.77
CA VAL A 88 -21.15 -27.87 13.60
C VAL A 88 -21.98 -29.10 13.24
N HIS A 89 -23.23 -28.87 12.83
CA HIS A 89 -24.11 -29.93 12.36
C HIS A 89 -23.57 -30.53 11.05
N ARG A 90 -23.54 -31.87 10.93
CA ARG A 90 -22.88 -32.58 9.81
C ARG A 90 -23.31 -32.08 8.42
N ALA A 91 -24.60 -31.83 8.22
CA ALA A 91 -25.13 -31.31 6.96
C ALA A 91 -24.57 -29.91 6.61
N MET A 92 -24.29 -29.06 7.60
CA MET A 92 -23.76 -27.72 7.36
C MET A 92 -22.28 -27.75 6.97
N LEU A 93 -21.51 -28.72 7.47
CA LEU A 93 -20.11 -28.93 7.08
C LEU A 93 -20.01 -29.41 5.62
N GLU A 94 -20.80 -30.41 5.23
CA GLU A 94 -20.82 -30.98 3.87
C GLU A 94 -21.15 -29.91 2.81
N ILE A 95 -22.15 -29.06 3.09
CA ILE A 95 -22.51 -27.95 2.19
C ILE A 95 -21.35 -26.95 2.07
N SER A 96 -20.67 -26.62 3.17
CA SER A 96 -19.53 -25.68 3.14
C SER A 96 -18.34 -26.22 2.35
N GLU A 97 -18.10 -27.53 2.40
CA GLU A 97 -17.02 -28.21 1.67
C GLU A 97 -17.33 -28.28 0.17
N LEU A 98 -18.59 -28.55 -0.20
CA LEU A 98 -19.03 -28.50 -1.59
C LEU A 98 -18.85 -27.10 -2.18
N ILE A 99 -19.31 -26.06 -1.47
CA ILE A 99 -19.14 -24.67 -1.91
C ILE A 99 -17.64 -24.34 -2.04
N TYR A 100 -16.83 -24.70 -1.05
CA TYR A 100 -15.38 -24.47 -1.06
C TYR A 100 -14.69 -25.12 -2.27
N GLU A 101 -14.99 -26.38 -2.60
CA GLU A 101 -14.39 -27.07 -3.75
C GLU A 101 -14.81 -26.44 -5.10
N THR A 102 -16.04 -25.93 -5.21
CA THR A 102 -16.43 -25.17 -6.41
C THR A 102 -15.65 -23.85 -6.53
N CYS A 103 -15.54 -23.06 -5.45
CA CYS A 103 -14.81 -21.78 -5.44
C CYS A 103 -13.28 -21.93 -5.52
N LYS A 104 -12.75 -23.11 -5.22
CA LYS A 104 -11.32 -23.39 -5.37
C LYS A 104 -10.95 -23.71 -6.81
N THR A 105 -11.90 -24.24 -7.58
CA THR A 105 -11.72 -24.63 -8.98
C THR A 105 -11.91 -23.46 -9.94
N TYR A 106 -12.73 -22.47 -9.56
CA TYR A 106 -13.03 -21.25 -10.33
C TYR A 106 -12.37 -20.02 -9.73
#